data_AF-A0A8J8YGN8-F1
#
_entry.id   AF-A0A8J8YGN8-F1
#
_cell.length_a   1.000
_cell.length_b   1.000
_cell.length_c   1.000
_cell.angle_alpha   90.00
_cell.angle_beta   90.00
_cell.angle_gamma   90.00
#
_symmetry.space_group_name_H-M   'P 1'
#
loop_
_entity.id
_entity.type
_entity.pdbx_description
1 polymer ?
#
loop_
_entity_poly.entity_id
_entity_poly.type
_entity_poly.pdbx_seq_one_letter_code
_entity_poly.pdbx_strand_id
1 'polypeptide(L)'
;MKYLPPAPDNGIGVNVRIGEVNLLEGSSLAAPDNEELAAGMGRLQDSNAVLTHFNEYSERCFVEVSGDFASKTRLLKSMKADLDHIFTKLREMKARLAATYPDAFPNGAMSKTMDQRPDLESPLD
;
A
#
# COMPACT_ATOMS: atom_id res chain seq x y z
N MET A 1 -26.77 -19.68 -19.96
CA MET A 1 -26.23 -18.80 -18.89
C MET A 1 -24.73 -18.70 -19.10
N LYS A 2 -24.21 -17.55 -19.56
CA LYS A 2 -22.77 -17.36 -19.76
C LYS A 2 -22.19 -16.77 -18.47
N TYR A 3 -21.20 -17.44 -17.90
CA TYR A 3 -20.47 -16.97 -16.72
C TYR A 3 -19.72 -15.69 -17.12
N LEU A 4 -20.08 -14.57 -16.49
CA LEU A 4 -19.35 -13.31 -16.63
C LEU A 4 -18.33 -13.26 -15.49
N PRO A 5 -17.02 -13.20 -15.75
CA PRO A 5 -16.03 -13.14 -14.69
C PRO A 5 -16.20 -11.84 -13.88
N PRO A 6 -15.95 -11.87 -12.55
CA PRO A 6 -16.00 -10.68 -11.72
C PRO A 6 -14.98 -9.65 -12.22
N ALA A 7 -15.39 -8.37 -12.20
CA ALA A 7 -14.54 -7.25 -12.58
C ALA A 7 -13.22 -7.26 -11.77
N PRO A 8 -12.09 -6.91 -12.39
CA PRO A 8 -10.83 -6.82 -11.66
C PRO A 8 -10.98 -5.81 -10.53
N ASP A 9 -10.69 -6.26 -9.30
CA ASP A 9 -10.60 -5.41 -8.13
C ASP A 9 -9.60 -4.30 -8.46
N ASN A 10 -10.04 -3.04 -8.34
CA ASN A 10 -9.18 -1.85 -8.46
C ASN A 10 -8.29 -1.77 -7.22
N GLY A 11 -7.53 -2.83 -6.97
CA GLY A 11 -6.41 -2.83 -6.06
C GLY A 11 -5.48 -1.73 -6.51
N ILE A 12 -5.15 -0.83 -5.59
CA ILE A 12 -4.16 0.22 -5.80
C ILE A 12 -2.84 -0.51 -6.09
N GLY A 13 -2.59 -0.77 -7.37
CA GLY A 13 -1.38 -1.39 -7.85
C GLY A 13 -0.25 -0.39 -7.64
N VAL A 14 0.52 -0.58 -6.57
CA VAL A 14 1.79 0.14 -6.41
C VAL A 14 2.73 -0.44 -7.44
N ASN A 15 2.84 0.25 -8.58
CA ASN A 15 3.69 -0.16 -9.69
C ASN A 15 5.14 0.20 -9.33
N VAL A 16 5.88 -0.74 -8.75
CA VAL A 16 7.32 -0.58 -8.50
C VAL A 16 8.06 -1.00 -9.77
N ARG A 17 8.44 -0.02 -10.60
CA ARG A 17 9.32 -0.24 -11.76
C ARG A 17 10.76 -0.42 -11.26
N ILE A 18 11.27 -1.65 -11.30
CA ILE A 18 12.71 -1.88 -11.22
C ILE A 18 13.29 -1.44 -12.57
N GLY A 19 14.17 -0.43 -12.56
CA GLY A 19 14.63 0.27 -13.76
C GLY A 19 15.32 -0.64 -14.77
N GLU A 20 15.04 -0.41 -16.06
CA GLU A 20 15.79 -0.99 -17.17
C GLU A 20 17.24 -0.48 -17.15
N VAL A 21 18.20 -1.40 -17.22
CA VAL A 21 19.63 -1.07 -17.43
C VAL A 21 19.85 -0.89 -18.93
N ASN A 22 19.98 0.37 -19.37
CA ASN A 22 20.37 0.67 -20.75
C ASN A 22 21.85 0.34 -20.95
N LEU A 23 22.14 -0.63 -21.82
CA LEU A 23 23.50 -0.91 -22.26
C LEU A 23 23.89 0.16 -23.29
N LEU A 24 24.71 1.13 -22.88
CA LEU A 24 25.29 2.13 -23.79
C LEU A 24 26.20 1.43 -24.81
N GLU A 25 25.81 1.44 -26.09
CA GLU A 25 26.66 1.03 -27.22
C GLU A 25 27.90 1.94 -27.28
N GLY A 26 29.04 1.39 -26.86
CA GLY A 26 30.36 2.01 -26.96
C GLY A 26 31.09 1.56 -28.21
N SER A 27 31.75 2.52 -28.86
CA SER A 27 32.25 2.51 -30.24
C SER A 27 33.45 1.60 -30.55
N SER A 28 33.59 1.29 -31.86
CA SER A 28 34.81 0.95 -32.62
C SER A 28 35.28 -0.52 -32.66
N LEU A 29 35.21 -1.07 -33.89
CA LEU A 29 35.44 -2.46 -34.28
C LEU A 29 36.92 -2.76 -34.51
N ALA A 30 37.61 -3.29 -33.51
CA ALA A 30 38.69 -4.25 -33.71
C ALA A 30 38.17 -5.60 -33.22
N ALA A 31 38.20 -6.64 -34.07
CA ALA A 31 37.67 -7.95 -33.71
C ALA A 31 38.48 -8.49 -32.52
N PRO A 32 37.86 -8.71 -31.34
CA PRO A 32 38.57 -9.20 -30.18
C PRO A 32 39.03 -10.63 -30.42
N ASP A 33 40.19 -10.99 -29.87
CA ASP A 33 40.67 -12.35 -29.86
C ASP A 33 39.63 -13.24 -29.15
N ASN A 34 39.42 -14.47 -29.64
CA ASN A 34 38.38 -15.39 -29.16
C ASN A 34 38.40 -15.64 -27.64
N GLU A 35 39.57 -15.55 -27.01
CA GLU A 35 39.76 -15.70 -25.56
C GLU A 35 39.27 -14.47 -24.77
N GLU A 36 39.43 -13.26 -25.30
CA GLU A 36 38.93 -12.03 -24.68
C GLU A 36 37.40 -11.96 -24.74
N LEU A 37 36.81 -12.42 -25.85
CA LEU A 37 35.37 -12.58 -25.97
C LEU A 37 34.83 -13.58 -24.95
N ALA A 38 35.51 -14.71 -24.75
CA ALA A 38 35.12 -15.72 -23.77
C ALA A 38 35.19 -15.18 -22.32
N ALA A 39 36.25 -14.45 -21.98
CA ALA A 39 36.40 -13.80 -20.68
C ALA A 39 35.33 -12.70 -20.44
N GLY A 40 35.03 -11.91 -21.47
CA GLY A 40 33.96 -10.91 -21.45
C GLY A 40 32.58 -11.53 -21.22
N MET A 41 32.28 -12.63 -21.92
CA MET A 41 31.04 -13.38 -21.73
C MET A 41 30.93 -13.99 -20.34
N GLY A 42 32.01 -14.54 -19.78
CA GLY A 42 32.03 -15.10 -18.43
C GLY A 42 31.66 -14.07 -17.36
N ARG A 43 32.28 -12.88 -17.41
CA ARG A 43 31.95 -11.78 -16.47
C ARG A 43 30.50 -11.29 -16.57
N LEU A 44 29.95 -11.26 -17.78
CA LEU A 44 28.55 -10.89 -18.01
C LEU A 44 27.59 -11.97 -17.50
N GLN A 45 27.93 -13.25 -17.65
CA GLN A 45 27.17 -14.36 -17.10
C GLN A 45 27.15 -14.33 -15.57
N ASP A 46 28.30 -14.10 -14.94
CA ASP A 46 28.41 -13.95 -13.48
C ASP A 46 27.55 -12.79 -12.97
N SER A 47 27.60 -11.65 -13.68
CA SER A 47 26.79 -10.47 -13.32
C SER A 47 25.29 -10.74 -13.48
N ASN A 48 24.88 -11.42 -14.56
CA ASN A 48 23.49 -11.81 -14.78
C ASN A 48 23.00 -12.80 -13.71
N ALA A 49 23.84 -13.76 -13.28
CA ALA A 49 23.47 -14.69 -12.21
C ALA A 49 23.18 -13.97 -10.89
N VAL A 50 24.00 -12.96 -10.55
CA VAL A 50 23.77 -12.11 -9.37
C VAL A 50 22.48 -11.31 -9.49
N LEU A 51 22.20 -10.73 -10.65
CA LEU A 51 20.95 -9.99 -10.90
C LEU A 51 19.72 -10.89 -10.83
N THR A 52 19.79 -12.11 -11.36
CA THR A 52 18.69 -13.09 -11.25
C THR A 52 18.40 -13.41 -9.78
N HIS A 53 19.41 -13.71 -8.98
CA HIS A 53 19.23 -13.98 -7.56
C HIS A 53 18.67 -12.77 -6.80
N PHE A 54 19.16 -11.56 -7.12
CA PHE A 54 18.61 -10.32 -6.54
C PHE A 54 17.15 -10.12 -6.90
N ASN A 55 16.78 -10.32 -8.17
CA ASN A 55 15.41 -10.17 -8.65
C ASN A 55 14.48 -11.18 -7.96
N GLU A 56 14.85 -12.46 -7.92
CA GLU A 56 14.10 -13.51 -7.22
C GLU A 56 13.92 -13.20 -5.72
N TYR A 57 14.99 -12.76 -5.06
CA TYR A 57 14.94 -12.37 -3.65
C TYR A 57 14.02 -11.16 -3.44
N SER A 58 14.15 -10.13 -4.29
CA SER A 58 13.34 -8.92 -4.21
C SER A 58 11.85 -9.19 -4.44
N GLU A 59 11.53 -10.09 -5.37
CA GLU A 59 10.15 -10.53 -5.65
C GLU A 59 9.56 -11.26 -4.43
N ARG A 60 10.31 -12.19 -3.84
CA ARG A 60 9.86 -12.92 -2.65
C ARG A 60 9.59 -11.99 -1.47
N CYS A 61 10.52 -11.07 -1.20
CA CYS A 61 10.34 -10.04 -0.16
C CYS A 61 9.10 -9.19 -0.42
N PHE A 62 8.87 -8.79 -1.68
CA PHE A 62 7.70 -8.00 -2.05
C PHE A 62 6.39 -8.78 -1.85
N VAL A 63 6.32 -10.03 -2.27
CA VAL A 63 5.12 -10.87 -2.11
C VAL A 63 4.76 -11.06 -0.63
N GLU A 64 5.76 -11.26 0.22
CA GLU A 64 5.58 -11.39 1.67
C GLU A 64 5.01 -10.08 2.27
N VAL A 65 5.66 -8.94 2.02
CA VAL A 65 5.27 -7.66 2.61
C VAL A 65 3.93 -7.14 2.04
N SER A 66 3.69 -7.34 0.75
CA SER A 66 2.46 -6.88 0.09
C SER A 66 1.22 -7.63 0.60
N GLY A 67 1.32 -8.93 0.88
CA GLY A 67 0.24 -9.71 1.47
C GLY A 67 -0.16 -9.19 2.86
N ASP A 68 0.85 -8.94 3.70
CA ASP A 68 0.66 -8.37 5.04
C ASP A 68 0.03 -6.98 5.00
N PHE A 69 0.52 -6.11 4.11
CA PHE A 69 -0.02 -4.76 3.95
C PHE A 69 -1.47 -4.80 3.47
N ALA A 70 -1.81 -5.68 2.51
CA ALA A 70 -3.17 -5.86 2.04
C ALA A 70 -4.12 -6.33 3.16
N SER A 71 -3.69 -7.29 3.98
CA SER A 71 -4.45 -7.77 5.14
C SER A 71 -4.70 -6.67 6.16
N LYS A 72 -3.65 -5.94 6.56
CA LYS A 72 -3.76 -4.82 7.52
C LYS A 72 -4.66 -3.71 6.99
N THR A 73 -4.53 -3.35 5.71
CA THR A 73 -5.38 -2.34 5.07
C THR A 73 -6.86 -2.76 5.07
N ARG A 74 -7.16 -4.05 4.83
CA ARG A 74 -8.52 -4.58 4.92
C ARG A 74 -9.09 -4.49 6.34
N LEU A 75 -8.30 -4.82 7.35
CA LEU A 75 -8.70 -4.69 8.75
C LEU A 75 -9.03 -3.23 9.11
N LEU A 76 -8.16 -2.29 8.74
CA LEU A 76 -8.39 -0.85 8.99
C LEU A 76 -9.68 -0.35 8.33
N LYS A 77 -9.98 -0.82 7.10
CA LYS A 77 -11.25 -0.50 6.42
C LYS A 77 -12.47 -1.03 7.19
N SER A 78 -12.38 -2.24 7.73
CA SER A 78 -13.45 -2.81 8.57
C SER A 78 -13.66 -1.98 9.83
N MET A 79 -12.58 -1.69 10.57
CA MET A 79 -12.65 -0.90 11.80
C MET A 79 -13.23 0.49 11.54
N LYS A 80 -12.87 1.12 10.42
CA LYS A 80 -13.46 2.40 10.02
C LYS A 80 -14.97 2.27 9.79
N ALA A 81 -15.42 1.23 9.08
CA ALA A 81 -16.84 1.00 8.83
C ALA A 81 -17.62 0.78 10.15
N ASP A 82 -17.03 0.04 11.10
CA ASP A 82 -17.62 -0.17 12.42
C ASP A 82 -17.75 1.15 13.19
N LEU A 83 -16.73 2.01 13.16
CA LEU A 83 -16.77 3.34 13.77
C LEU A 83 -17.84 4.23 13.10
N ASP A 84 -17.91 4.24 11.77
CA ASP A 84 -18.93 4.99 11.04
C ASP A 84 -20.34 4.55 11.46
N HIS A 85 -20.55 3.24 11.65
CA HIS A 85 -21.81 2.69 12.12
C HIS A 85 -22.13 3.15 13.55
N ILE A 86 -21.16 3.06 14.47
CA ILE A 86 -21.32 3.51 15.87
C ILE A 86 -21.68 5.00 15.92
N PHE A 87 -20.95 5.86 15.21
CA PHE A 87 -21.22 7.30 15.20
C PHE A 87 -22.57 7.64 14.60
N THR A 88 -22.96 6.93 13.54
CA THR A 88 -24.30 7.08 12.93
C THR A 88 -25.37 6.71 13.95
N LYS A 89 -25.23 5.57 14.63
CA LYS A 89 -26.19 5.11 15.63
C LYS A 89 -26.33 6.07 16.81
N LEU A 90 -25.20 6.58 17.31
CA LEU A 90 -25.18 7.59 18.37
C LEU A 90 -25.89 8.88 17.94
N ARG A 91 -25.63 9.34 16.70
CA ARG A 91 -26.30 10.54 16.16
C ARG A 91 -27.81 10.33 16.02
N GLU A 92 -28.25 9.17 15.54
CA GLU A 92 -29.67 8.81 15.46
C GLU A 92 -30.34 8.80 16.84
N MET A 93 -29.72 8.13 17.82
CA MET A 93 -30.25 8.06 19.18
C MET A 93 -30.36 9.45 19.81
N LYS A 94 -29.33 10.27 19.63
CA LYS A 94 -29.30 11.65 20.11
C LYS A 94 -30.40 12.50 19.44
N ALA A 95 -30.58 12.37 18.12
CA ALA A 95 -31.64 13.08 17.40
C ALA A 95 -33.04 12.68 17.90
N ARG A 96 -33.26 11.38 18.12
CA ARG A 96 -34.52 10.89 18.69
C ARG A 96 -34.78 11.42 20.10
N LEU A 97 -33.76 11.46 20.95
CA LEU A 97 -33.88 12.00 22.31
C LEU A 97 -34.19 13.50 22.28
N ALA A 98 -33.51 14.28 21.44
CA ALA A 98 -33.78 15.70 21.28
C ALA A 98 -35.20 15.98 20.73
N ALA A 99 -35.71 15.11 19.85
CA ALA A 99 -37.08 15.22 19.36
C ALA A 99 -38.14 14.84 20.42
N THR A 100 -37.82 13.90 21.31
CA THR A 100 -38.75 13.44 22.37
C THR A 100 -38.75 14.38 23.57
N TYR A 101 -37.60 14.98 23.89
CA TYR A 101 -37.40 15.87 25.04
C TYR A 101 -36.62 17.13 24.61
N PRO A 102 -37.27 18.10 23.94
CA PRO A 102 -36.62 19.29 23.38
C PRO A 102 -36.07 20.25 24.46
N ASP A 103 -36.55 20.13 25.68
CA ASP A 103 -36.18 20.90 26.87
C ASP A 103 -35.01 20.27 27.68
N ALA A 104 -34.67 19.00 27.42
CA ALA A 104 -33.63 18.28 28.16
C ALA A 104 -32.19 18.60 27.71
N PHE A 105 -31.99 19.19 26.53
CA PHE A 105 -30.66 19.46 25.97
C PHE A 105 -30.55 20.89 25.41
N PRO A 106 -30.28 21.91 26.24
CA PRO A 106 -29.99 23.25 25.76
C PRO A 106 -28.74 23.25 24.86
N ASN A 107 -28.82 23.96 23.73
CA ASN A 107 -27.90 23.91 22.58
C ASN A 107 -26.38 24.03 22.87
N GLY A 108 -25.97 24.43 24.08
CA GLY A 108 -24.58 24.65 24.47
C GLY A 108 -23.87 23.48 25.19
N ALA A 109 -24.59 22.46 25.68
CA ALA A 109 -23.98 21.43 26.53
C ALA A 109 -23.13 20.39 25.76
N MET A 110 -23.35 20.25 24.44
CA MET A 110 -22.78 19.14 23.65
C MET A 110 -21.52 19.47 22.87
N SER A 111 -21.09 20.73 22.81
CA SER A 111 -19.83 21.14 22.16
C SER A 111 -18.60 20.81 23.02
N LYS A 112 -18.79 20.59 24.33
CA LYS A 112 -17.70 20.49 25.31
C LYS A 112 -17.09 19.09 25.47
N THR A 113 -17.61 18.08 24.77
CA THR A 113 -17.19 16.67 24.94
C THR A 113 -16.43 16.11 23.73
N MET A 114 -15.73 16.94 22.97
CA MET A 114 -14.68 16.40 22.09
C MET A 114 -13.59 15.78 22.97
N ASP A 115 -13.03 14.66 22.52
CA ASP A 115 -11.99 13.91 23.22
C ASP A 115 -10.72 14.78 23.34
N GLN A 116 -10.44 15.27 24.55
CA GLN A 116 -9.30 16.16 24.87
C GLN A 116 -8.09 15.38 25.36
N ARG A 117 -7.92 14.12 24.93
CA ARG A 117 -6.74 13.37 25.33
C ARG A 117 -5.48 14.05 24.73
N PRO A 118 -4.54 14.50 25.58
CA PRO A 118 -3.42 15.36 25.17
C PRO A 118 -2.36 14.65 24.32
N ASP A 119 -2.44 13.32 24.19
CA ASP A 119 -1.53 12.46 23.42
C ASP A 119 -1.86 12.39 21.92
N LEU A 120 -3.00 12.95 21.48
CA LEU A 120 -3.43 12.93 20.08
C LEU A 120 -2.82 14.05 19.22
N GLU A 121 -2.25 15.09 19.83
CA GLU A 121 -1.75 16.29 19.14
C GLU A 121 -0.23 16.36 18.97
N SER A 122 0.55 15.40 19.48
CA SER A 122 2.01 15.40 19.27
C SER A 122 2.36 14.65 17.99
N PRO A 123 2.91 15.31 16.95
CA PRO A 123 3.68 14.61 15.92
C PRO A 123 4.79 13.83 16.64
N LEU A 124 4.99 12.57 16.28
CA LEU A 124 6.18 11.84 16.70
C LEU A 124 7.39 12.58 16.09
N ASP A 125 8.20 13.21 16.94
CA ASP A 125 9.52 13.77 16.60
C ASP A 125 10.48 12.66 16.14
#